data_AF-Q745S7-F1
#
_entry.id   AF-Q745S7-F1
#
_cell.length_a   1.000
_cell.length_b   1.000
_cell.length_c   1.000
_cell.angle_alpha   90.00
_cell.angle_beta   90.00
_cell.angle_gamma   90.00
#
_symmetry.space_group_name_H-M   'P 1'
#
loop_
_entity.id
_entity.type
_entity.pdbx_description
1 polymer ?
#
loop_
_entity_poly.entity_id
_entity_poly.type
_entity_poly.pdbx_seq_one_letter_code
_entity_poly.pdbx_strand_id
1 'polypeptide(L)'
;MRKLVLLLLLCAWPGPAGAERMVDLLHGFAVDLPEGWRVSLSPGGLLFTDLESVVLVRGMPQKSPKEAVKPLLEEAKRIGGGQATLHFRQASGGLMLWAQGLAYPLVFTQGAMGDLVLFALEPQVQAALSGLRYEAIHLLLPGPKTLLAVSAYLPQDLPDGKRQEVRGLLRSLEFVAPKDRVPYRTEALMDPLLGVPAAYLPVPQGYAFQGSVVAKGGTLRAPAFQLTKGGVVLRRDVIYLEAMAVATPFGGNPSTILLWNGQLGQVPGYLCAGSSGEVPALLAQGLWAWETGAPWQVSKVQPLRGTSRVARYLEGVRWAWEQQMNQSMLMAMGRPGDRFQSWREVLGLWAAQGGLRRQATVEARARGFFLPSPAASSAHCALSLEAVLLHGPSEALARETGALSGVMLGFSMNPRWAALEAERSRQASAELTRMVLGMLKEGEEFNSWMSRSWANLLSNQTYARDPSTGETFRLYKQSFDTGAFWRDPVFGGVLGTVERGGKLEELLGQAGWRRLEESLSGLPGTWR
;
A
#
# COMPACT_ATOMS: atom_id res chain seq x y z
N MET A 1 -7.57 -7.16 18.26
CA MET A 1 -6.82 -6.69 17.08
C MET A 1 -5.51 -7.49 16.87
N ARG A 2 -5.59 -8.82 16.73
CA ARG A 2 -4.44 -9.74 16.54
C ARG A 2 -4.23 -10.14 15.06
N LYS A 3 -4.95 -9.52 14.12
CA LYS A 3 -5.08 -9.97 12.73
C LYS A 3 -4.43 -9.05 11.68
N LEU A 4 -3.55 -8.13 12.07
CA LEU A 4 -2.99 -7.12 11.17
C LEU A 4 -1.50 -7.32 10.81
N VAL A 5 -0.90 -8.48 11.09
CA VAL A 5 0.56 -8.68 11.01
C VAL A 5 0.99 -9.69 9.93
N LEU A 6 0.13 -10.08 8.99
CA LEU A 6 0.59 -10.91 7.87
C LEU A 6 0.12 -10.39 6.51
N LEU A 7 1.14 -10.19 5.66
CA LEU A 7 1.12 -10.16 4.19
C LEU A 7 0.87 -8.79 3.53
N LEU A 8 1.90 -7.95 3.64
CA LEU A 8 2.29 -7.08 2.54
C LEU A 8 2.65 -7.94 1.31
N LEU A 9 1.91 -7.72 0.23
CA LEU A 9 2.32 -7.94 -1.17
C LEU A 9 2.46 -9.39 -1.64
N LEU A 10 1.34 -10.11 -1.71
CA LEU A 10 1.16 -11.10 -2.78
C LEU A 10 0.63 -10.35 -4.01
N CYS A 11 1.52 -9.74 -4.79
CA CYS A 11 1.17 -9.30 -6.14
C CYS A 11 1.05 -10.57 -7.00
N ALA A 12 -0.15 -11.15 -7.06
CA ALA A 12 -0.47 -11.99 -8.20
C ALA A 12 -0.43 -11.07 -9.43
N TRP A 13 0.45 -11.38 -10.39
CA TRP A 13 0.53 -10.66 -11.65
C TRP A 13 -0.84 -10.73 -12.34
N PRO A 14 -1.57 -9.62 -12.50
CA PRO A 14 -2.63 -9.60 -13.49
C PRO A 14 -1.93 -9.71 -14.84
N GLY A 15 -2.18 -10.79 -15.58
CA GLY A 15 -1.64 -11.00 -16.91
C GLY A 15 -1.84 -9.79 -17.83
N PRO A 16 -1.15 -9.75 -18.99
CA PRO A 16 -1.44 -8.76 -20.02
C PRO A 16 -2.95 -8.77 -20.32
N ALA A 17 -3.53 -7.59 -20.45
CA ALA A 17 -4.97 -7.41 -20.31
C ALA A 17 -5.71 -7.45 -21.66
N GLY A 18 -6.78 -8.26 -21.70
CA GLY A 18 -7.51 -8.67 -22.92
C GLY A 18 -7.33 -10.16 -23.19
N ALA A 19 -8.08 -10.73 -24.13
CA ALA A 19 -7.80 -12.06 -24.68
C ALA A 19 -6.49 -11.98 -25.48
N GLU A 20 -5.37 -11.95 -24.77
CA GLU A 20 -4.02 -11.88 -25.33
C GLU A 20 -3.35 -13.21 -25.06
N ARG A 21 -2.79 -13.81 -26.11
CA ARG A 21 -2.09 -15.09 -25.98
C ARG A 21 -0.88 -14.90 -25.08
N MET A 22 -0.95 -15.53 -23.90
CA MET A 22 0.13 -15.52 -22.94
C MET A 22 1.11 -16.64 -23.28
N VAL A 23 2.40 -16.33 -23.31
CA VAL A 23 3.47 -17.31 -23.56
C VAL A 23 4.46 -17.23 -22.40
N ASP A 24 4.77 -18.37 -21.80
CA ASP A 24 5.79 -18.51 -20.76
C ASP A 24 6.87 -19.49 -21.25
N LEU A 25 8.00 -18.95 -21.68
CA LEU A 25 9.12 -19.74 -22.20
C LEU A 25 10.00 -20.34 -21.08
N LEU A 26 9.84 -19.90 -19.83
CA LEU A 26 10.64 -20.42 -18.72
C LEU A 26 10.00 -21.70 -18.17
N HIS A 27 8.68 -21.67 -17.99
CA HIS A 27 7.90 -22.80 -17.47
C HIS A 27 7.26 -23.65 -18.57
N GLY A 28 7.28 -23.15 -19.81
CA GLY A 28 7.06 -23.95 -21.01
C GLY A 28 5.60 -24.16 -21.37
N PHE A 29 4.77 -23.12 -21.32
CA PHE A 29 3.37 -23.18 -21.73
C PHE A 29 2.93 -21.91 -22.47
N ALA A 30 1.85 -22.02 -23.25
CA ALA A 30 1.14 -20.91 -23.85
C ALA A 30 -0.36 -21.10 -23.71
N VAL A 31 -1.12 -20.02 -23.56
CA VAL A 31 -2.58 -20.08 -23.38
C VAL A 31 -3.24 -18.77 -23.79
N ASP A 32 -4.45 -18.85 -24.35
CA ASP A 32 -5.30 -17.68 -24.53
C ASP A 32 -6.04 -17.41 -23.22
N LEU A 33 -5.64 -16.37 -22.50
CA LEU A 33 -6.18 -16.06 -21.18
C LEU A 33 -7.39 -15.11 -21.32
N PRO A 34 -8.62 -15.51 -20.93
CA PRO A 34 -9.77 -14.64 -21.02
C PRO A 34 -9.66 -13.46 -20.04
N GLU A 35 -10.38 -12.38 -20.32
CA GLU A 35 -10.39 -11.21 -19.43
C GLU A 35 -10.87 -11.58 -18.02
N GLY A 36 -10.20 -11.02 -17.01
CA GLY A 36 -10.48 -11.28 -15.59
C GLY A 36 -9.88 -12.57 -15.04
N TRP A 37 -9.33 -13.44 -15.90
CA TRP A 37 -8.59 -14.63 -15.47
C TRP A 37 -7.16 -14.28 -15.08
N ARG A 38 -6.63 -15.06 -14.15
CA ARG A 38 -5.26 -15.00 -13.65
C ARG A 38 -4.62 -16.35 -13.82
N VAL A 39 -3.32 -16.37 -14.04
CA VAL A 39 -2.49 -17.57 -13.98
C VAL A 39 -1.51 -17.45 -12.82
N SER A 40 -1.26 -18.55 -12.14
CA SER A 40 -0.23 -18.62 -11.10
C SER A 40 0.46 -19.98 -11.13
N LEU A 41 1.74 -19.97 -10.76
CA LEU A 41 2.53 -21.16 -10.60
C LEU A 41 2.50 -21.57 -9.14
N SER A 42 2.15 -22.82 -8.89
CA SER A 42 2.22 -23.40 -7.56
C SER A 42 3.09 -24.65 -7.59
N PRO A 43 3.61 -25.10 -6.43
CA PRO A 43 4.23 -26.42 -6.34
C PRO A 43 3.30 -27.55 -6.83
N GLY A 44 1.99 -27.32 -6.80
CA GLY A 44 0.97 -28.24 -7.30
C GLY A 44 0.70 -28.19 -8.80
N GLY A 45 1.29 -27.26 -9.56
CA GLY A 45 1.09 -27.12 -11.01
C GLY A 45 0.62 -25.72 -11.45
N LEU A 46 0.13 -25.63 -12.68
CA LEU A 46 -0.42 -24.41 -13.28
C LEU A 46 -1.86 -24.21 -12.77
N LEU A 47 -2.13 -23.03 -12.22
CA LEU A 47 -3.46 -22.62 -11.77
C LEU A 47 -3.97 -21.48 -12.63
N PHE A 48 -5.14 -21.65 -13.24
CA PHE A 48 -5.91 -20.59 -13.88
C PHE A 48 -7.18 -20.32 -13.07
N THR A 49 -7.48 -19.06 -12.80
CA THR A 49 -8.70 -18.72 -12.05
C THR A 49 -9.14 -17.27 -12.28
N ASP A 50 -10.44 -17.04 -12.34
CA ASP A 50 -11.07 -15.73 -12.22
C ASP A 50 -11.56 -15.46 -10.78
N LEU A 51 -11.04 -16.22 -9.81
CA LEU A 51 -11.45 -16.35 -8.40
C LEU A 51 -12.77 -17.08 -8.13
N GLU A 52 -13.57 -17.36 -9.15
CA GLU A 52 -14.80 -18.18 -9.02
C GLU A 52 -14.58 -19.55 -9.63
N SER A 53 -14.19 -19.60 -10.90
CA SER A 53 -13.78 -20.81 -11.60
C SER A 53 -12.30 -21.09 -11.36
N VAL A 54 -11.96 -22.37 -11.20
CA VAL A 54 -10.58 -22.82 -10.96
C VAL A 54 -10.24 -23.92 -11.94
N VAL A 55 -9.14 -23.77 -12.68
CA VAL A 55 -8.56 -24.80 -13.54
C VAL A 55 -7.14 -25.08 -13.07
N LEU A 56 -6.85 -26.34 -12.76
CA LEU A 56 -5.56 -26.81 -12.29
C LEU A 56 -4.99 -27.84 -13.25
N VAL A 57 -3.78 -27.61 -13.74
CA VAL A 57 -3.05 -28.51 -14.63
C VAL A 57 -1.77 -28.97 -13.95
N ARG A 58 -1.69 -30.26 -13.65
CA ARG A 58 -0.67 -30.84 -12.75
C ARG A 58 -0.03 -32.07 -13.37
N GLY A 59 1.28 -32.21 -13.19
CA GLY A 59 1.97 -33.47 -13.42
C GLY A 59 1.80 -34.39 -12.21
N MET A 60 1.44 -35.65 -12.43
CA MET A 60 1.32 -36.69 -11.41
C MET A 60 2.21 -37.89 -11.77
N PRO A 61 2.71 -38.64 -10.76
CA PRO A 61 3.44 -39.88 -11.03
C PRO A 61 2.59 -40.86 -11.85
N GLN A 62 3.23 -41.57 -12.78
CA GLN A 62 2.57 -42.63 -13.52
C GLN A 62 2.28 -43.82 -12.60
N LYS A 63 1.00 -43.99 -12.25
CA LYS A 63 0.51 -45.06 -11.36
C LYS A 63 -0.70 -45.75 -11.97
N SER A 64 -1.11 -46.86 -11.38
CA SER A 64 -2.36 -47.51 -11.73
C SER A 64 -3.55 -46.52 -11.59
N PRO A 65 -4.61 -46.62 -12.40
CA PRO A 65 -5.74 -45.69 -12.34
C PRO A 65 -6.33 -45.53 -10.92
N LYS A 66 -6.42 -46.62 -10.16
CA LYS A 66 -6.92 -46.62 -8.77
C LYS A 66 -6.05 -45.76 -7.84
N GLU A 67 -4.74 -45.86 -7.96
CA GLU A 67 -3.79 -45.09 -7.15
C GLU A 67 -3.66 -43.64 -7.64
N ALA A 68 -3.76 -43.42 -8.95
CA ALA A 68 -3.68 -42.10 -9.56
C ALA A 68 -4.86 -41.20 -9.16
N VAL A 69 -6.04 -41.78 -8.94
CA VAL A 69 -7.25 -41.04 -8.58
C VAL A 69 -7.32 -40.72 -7.09
N LYS A 70 -6.65 -41.50 -6.22
CA LYS A 70 -6.72 -41.35 -4.76
C LYS A 70 -6.51 -39.90 -4.26
N PRO A 71 -5.49 -39.15 -4.72
CA PRO A 71 -5.30 -37.76 -4.29
C PRO A 71 -6.49 -36.85 -4.65
N LEU A 72 -7.12 -37.08 -5.79
CA LEU A 72 -8.28 -36.30 -6.25
C LEU A 72 -9.53 -36.60 -5.41
N LEU A 73 -9.70 -37.86 -4.98
CA LEU A 73 -10.79 -38.25 -4.07
C LEU A 73 -10.62 -37.63 -2.68
N GLU A 74 -9.40 -37.66 -2.14
CA GLU A 74 -9.07 -37.05 -0.85
C GLU A 74 -9.29 -35.53 -0.89
N GLU A 75 -8.89 -34.90 -1.99
CA GLU A 75 -9.11 -33.49 -2.25
C GLU A 75 -10.60 -33.13 -2.32
N ALA A 76 -11.39 -33.90 -3.08
CA ALA A 76 -12.84 -33.72 -3.16
C ALA A 76 -13.53 -33.91 -1.80
N LYS A 77 -13.12 -34.91 -1.01
CA LYS A 77 -13.65 -35.11 0.35
C LYS A 77 -13.34 -33.94 1.27
N ARG A 78 -12.12 -33.40 1.20
CA ARG A 78 -11.70 -32.25 2.01
C ARG A 78 -12.48 -30.99 1.64
N ILE A 79 -12.65 -30.72 0.35
CA ILE A 79 -13.37 -29.52 -0.12
C ILE A 79 -14.89 -29.67 0.11
N GLY A 80 -15.45 -30.86 -0.06
CA GLY A 80 -16.87 -31.14 0.16
C GLY A 80 -17.25 -31.43 1.61
N GLY A 81 -16.34 -31.31 2.58
CA GLY A 81 -16.62 -31.61 3.99
C GLY A 81 -17.13 -33.04 4.23
N GLY A 82 -16.69 -34.01 3.43
CA GLY A 82 -17.16 -35.39 3.47
C GLY A 82 -18.49 -35.68 2.78
N GLN A 83 -19.18 -34.66 2.24
CA GLN A 83 -20.49 -34.80 1.58
C GLN A 83 -20.39 -34.91 0.04
N ALA A 84 -19.17 -34.99 -0.51
CA ALA A 84 -18.97 -35.01 -1.95
C ALA A 84 -19.46 -36.33 -2.59
N THR A 85 -20.32 -36.23 -3.60
CA THR A 85 -20.70 -37.37 -4.45
C THR A 85 -19.68 -37.51 -5.58
N LEU A 86 -19.24 -38.73 -5.85
CA LEU A 86 -18.15 -39.02 -6.79
C LEU A 86 -18.61 -40.00 -7.87
N HIS A 87 -18.42 -39.61 -9.12
CA HIS A 87 -18.74 -40.39 -10.31
C HIS A 87 -17.50 -40.60 -11.15
N PHE A 88 -17.36 -41.77 -11.76
CA PHE A 88 -16.22 -42.09 -12.62
C PHE A 88 -16.72 -42.56 -13.98
N ARG A 89 -15.97 -42.20 -15.04
CA ARG A 89 -16.16 -42.78 -16.37
C ARG A 89 -14.83 -42.82 -17.13
N GLN A 90 -14.69 -43.80 -18.01
CA GLN A 90 -13.61 -43.79 -18.98
C GLN A 90 -13.91 -42.74 -20.05
N ALA A 91 -12.90 -41.97 -20.45
CA ALA A 91 -13.00 -40.94 -21.49
C ALA A 91 -11.98 -41.25 -22.61
N SER A 92 -12.16 -40.63 -23.77
CA SER A 92 -11.25 -40.78 -24.91
C SER A 92 -9.82 -40.43 -24.50
N GLY A 93 -8.95 -41.43 -24.41
CA GLY A 93 -7.56 -41.26 -24.02
C GLY A 93 -7.28 -41.07 -22.53
N GLY A 94 -8.25 -41.26 -21.62
CA GLY A 94 -7.99 -41.05 -20.20
C GLY A 94 -9.10 -41.49 -19.24
N LEU A 95 -8.94 -41.14 -17.96
CA LEU A 95 -9.92 -41.39 -16.91
C LEU A 95 -10.54 -40.06 -16.46
N MET A 96 -11.87 -40.02 -16.37
CA MET A 96 -12.60 -38.86 -15.91
C MET A 96 -13.27 -39.13 -14.57
N LEU A 97 -13.06 -38.23 -13.62
CA LEU A 97 -13.72 -38.19 -12.31
C LEU A 97 -14.58 -36.92 -12.25
N TRP A 98 -15.79 -37.05 -11.75
CA TRP A 98 -16.69 -35.94 -11.49
C TRP A 98 -17.09 -35.95 -10.01
N ALA A 99 -16.85 -34.85 -9.32
CA ALA A 99 -17.22 -34.64 -7.93
C ALA A 99 -18.29 -33.56 -7.85
N GLN A 100 -19.33 -33.79 -7.06
CA GLN A 100 -20.42 -32.83 -6.81
C GLN A 100 -20.55 -32.57 -5.30
N GLY A 101 -21.25 -31.48 -4.95
CA GLY A 101 -21.46 -31.11 -3.55
C GLY A 101 -20.22 -30.52 -2.88
N LEU A 102 -19.33 -29.90 -3.66
CA LEU A 102 -18.13 -29.25 -3.14
C LEU A 102 -18.45 -27.84 -2.61
N ALA A 103 -17.70 -27.38 -1.62
CA ALA A 103 -17.69 -25.98 -1.21
C ALA A 103 -16.76 -25.13 -2.10
N TYR A 104 -16.77 -23.81 -1.91
CA TYR A 104 -15.84 -22.90 -2.58
C TYR A 104 -14.37 -23.34 -2.38
N PRO A 105 -13.59 -23.53 -3.46
CA PRO A 105 -12.24 -24.10 -3.40
C PRO A 105 -11.17 -23.07 -2.97
N LEU A 106 -11.36 -22.45 -1.80
CA LEU A 106 -10.51 -21.38 -1.27
C LEU A 106 -9.02 -21.77 -1.23
N VAL A 107 -8.71 -23.03 -0.94
CA VAL A 107 -7.33 -23.55 -0.89
C VAL A 107 -6.54 -23.34 -2.19
N PHE A 108 -7.21 -23.26 -3.34
CA PHE A 108 -6.55 -23.00 -4.63
C PHE A 108 -6.53 -21.52 -4.96
N THR A 109 -7.58 -20.77 -4.64
CA THR A 109 -7.71 -19.38 -5.06
C THR A 109 -6.92 -18.39 -4.18
N GLN A 110 -6.55 -18.77 -2.95
CA GLN A 110 -5.80 -17.92 -2.00
C GLN A 110 -4.56 -17.25 -2.61
N GLY A 111 -3.73 -18.00 -3.34
CA GLY A 111 -2.51 -17.46 -3.96
C GLY A 111 -2.79 -16.44 -5.06
N ALA A 112 -3.93 -16.56 -5.74
CA ALA A 112 -4.35 -15.67 -6.81
C ALA A 112 -5.14 -14.44 -6.31
N MET A 113 -5.62 -14.43 -5.06
CA MET A 113 -6.42 -13.34 -4.49
C MET A 113 -5.62 -12.06 -4.23
N GLY A 114 -4.31 -12.17 -4.01
CA GLY A 114 -3.49 -11.06 -3.55
C GLY A 114 -3.98 -10.55 -2.18
N ASP A 115 -4.18 -9.24 -2.04
CA ASP A 115 -4.67 -8.64 -0.78
C ASP A 115 -6.12 -9.01 -0.45
N LEU A 116 -6.92 -9.42 -1.45
CA LEU A 116 -8.30 -9.86 -1.21
C LEU A 116 -8.38 -11.06 -0.27
N VAL A 117 -7.27 -11.80 -0.10
CA VAL A 117 -7.19 -12.92 0.84
C VAL A 117 -7.48 -12.50 2.28
N LEU A 118 -7.15 -11.25 2.66
CA LEU A 118 -7.39 -10.75 4.02
C LEU A 118 -8.89 -10.70 4.33
N PHE A 119 -9.69 -10.29 3.35
CA PHE A 119 -11.14 -10.24 3.45
C PHE A 119 -11.75 -11.64 3.28
N ALA A 120 -11.22 -12.46 2.37
CA ALA A 120 -11.68 -13.84 2.15
C ALA A 120 -11.53 -14.74 3.39
N LEU A 121 -10.66 -14.39 4.34
CA LEU A 121 -10.45 -15.11 5.60
C LEU A 121 -11.34 -14.63 6.75
N GLU A 122 -12.19 -13.61 6.54
CA GLU A 122 -13.14 -13.18 7.55
C GLU A 122 -14.28 -14.20 7.72
N PRO A 123 -14.71 -14.52 8.95
CA PRO A 123 -15.73 -15.55 9.17
C PRO A 123 -17.04 -15.32 8.41
N GLN A 124 -17.48 -14.06 8.30
CA GLN A 124 -18.72 -13.71 7.59
C GLN A 124 -18.58 -13.92 6.08
N VAL A 125 -17.42 -13.56 5.52
CA VAL A 125 -17.10 -13.76 4.10
C VAL A 125 -16.94 -15.24 3.79
N GLN A 126 -16.27 -16.00 4.66
CA GLN A 126 -16.18 -17.46 4.52
C GLN A 126 -17.55 -18.14 4.56
N ALA A 127 -18.44 -17.70 5.46
CA ALA A 127 -19.81 -18.19 5.50
C ALA A 127 -20.54 -17.92 4.17
N ALA A 128 -20.43 -16.70 3.62
CA ALA A 128 -21.02 -16.37 2.32
C ALA A 128 -20.44 -17.23 1.17
N LEU A 129 -19.12 -17.40 1.11
CA LEU A 129 -18.47 -18.23 0.08
C LEU A 129 -18.83 -19.72 0.23
N SER A 130 -18.99 -20.21 1.47
CA SER A 130 -19.39 -21.60 1.74
C SER A 130 -20.84 -21.93 1.32
N GLY A 131 -21.67 -20.89 1.13
CA GLY A 131 -23.00 -21.02 0.56
C GLY A 131 -23.00 -21.40 -0.92
N LEU A 132 -21.89 -21.15 -1.63
CA LEU A 132 -21.74 -21.54 -3.03
C LEU A 132 -21.56 -23.05 -3.15
N ARG A 133 -22.18 -23.64 -4.17
CA ARG A 133 -22.09 -25.07 -4.47
C ARG A 133 -21.26 -25.30 -5.72
N TYR A 134 -20.26 -26.15 -5.60
CA TYR A 134 -19.30 -26.44 -6.64
C TYR A 134 -19.38 -27.90 -7.10
N GLU A 135 -18.93 -28.11 -8.31
CA GLU A 135 -18.56 -29.40 -8.87
C GLU A 135 -17.10 -29.36 -9.33
N ALA A 136 -16.44 -30.51 -9.35
CA ALA A 136 -15.12 -30.65 -9.94
C ALA A 136 -15.12 -31.72 -11.02
N ILE A 137 -14.52 -31.41 -12.15
CA ILE A 137 -14.28 -32.34 -13.25
C ILE A 137 -12.77 -32.55 -13.33
N HIS A 138 -12.33 -33.78 -13.15
CA HIS A 138 -10.94 -34.17 -13.30
C HIS A 138 -10.77 -35.08 -14.51
N LEU A 139 -9.78 -34.78 -15.33
CA LEU A 139 -9.34 -35.59 -16.46
C LEU A 139 -7.88 -35.98 -16.25
N LEU A 140 -7.66 -37.29 -16.16
CA LEU A 140 -6.33 -37.90 -16.07
C LEU A 140 -5.93 -38.43 -17.43
N LEU A 141 -4.90 -37.83 -18.03
CA LEU A 141 -4.36 -38.20 -19.33
C LEU A 141 -3.00 -38.90 -19.15
N PRO A 142 -2.80 -40.10 -19.70
CA PRO A 142 -1.52 -40.77 -19.66
C PRO A 142 -0.52 -40.10 -20.60
N GLY A 143 0.63 -39.72 -20.06
CA GLY A 143 1.81 -39.31 -20.83
C GLY A 143 2.90 -40.39 -20.81
N PRO A 144 4.02 -40.16 -21.53
CA PRO A 144 5.10 -41.14 -21.64
C PRO A 144 5.82 -41.46 -20.32
N LYS A 145 5.85 -40.51 -19.38
CA LYS A 145 6.57 -40.62 -18.09
C LYS A 145 5.74 -40.18 -16.87
N THR A 146 4.64 -39.47 -17.10
CA THR A 146 3.82 -38.83 -16.07
C THR A 146 2.36 -38.87 -16.48
N LEU A 147 1.45 -38.83 -15.53
CA LEU A 147 0.04 -38.53 -15.79
C LEU A 147 -0.16 -37.01 -15.78
N LEU A 148 -0.91 -36.49 -16.73
CA LEU A 148 -1.38 -35.12 -16.70
C LEU A 148 -2.77 -35.09 -16.06
N ALA A 149 -2.91 -34.38 -14.94
CA ALA A 149 -4.18 -34.17 -14.27
C ALA A 149 -4.68 -32.76 -14.55
N VAL A 150 -5.82 -32.67 -15.25
CA VAL A 150 -6.53 -31.42 -15.51
C VAL A 150 -7.78 -31.42 -14.66
N SER A 151 -7.90 -30.49 -13.71
CA SER A 151 -9.03 -30.38 -12.79
C SER A 151 -9.72 -29.04 -12.95
N ALA A 152 -11.02 -29.02 -13.21
CA ALA A 152 -11.83 -27.81 -13.26
C ALA A 152 -12.85 -27.81 -12.11
N TYR A 153 -12.78 -26.83 -11.21
CA TYR A 153 -13.75 -26.61 -10.14
C TYR A 153 -14.62 -25.44 -10.54
N LEU A 154 -15.91 -25.69 -10.71
CA LEU A 154 -16.87 -24.75 -11.27
C LEU A 154 -18.08 -24.66 -10.34
N PRO A 155 -18.69 -23.48 -10.20
CA PRO A 155 -20.02 -23.38 -9.59
C PRO A 155 -21.01 -24.29 -10.32
N GLN A 156 -21.88 -24.96 -9.59
CA GLN A 156 -22.93 -25.80 -10.20
C GLN A 156 -23.90 -24.96 -11.04
N ASP A 157 -24.15 -23.72 -10.61
CA ASP A 157 -24.99 -22.72 -11.28
C ASP A 157 -24.23 -21.90 -12.33
N LEU A 158 -23.01 -22.29 -12.71
CA LEU A 158 -22.20 -21.50 -13.66
C LEU A 158 -22.91 -21.39 -15.03
N PRO A 159 -23.11 -20.17 -15.56
CA PRO A 159 -23.76 -19.97 -16.85
C PRO A 159 -23.02 -20.65 -18.01
N ASP A 160 -23.76 -21.09 -19.04
CA ASP A 160 -23.20 -21.79 -20.20
C ASP A 160 -22.11 -20.99 -20.92
N GLY A 161 -22.29 -19.68 -21.07
CA GLY A 161 -21.27 -18.81 -21.67
C GLY A 161 -19.93 -18.88 -20.93
N LYS A 162 -19.95 -18.91 -19.59
CA LYS A 162 -18.75 -19.07 -18.77
C LYS A 162 -18.19 -20.48 -18.84
N ARG A 163 -19.03 -21.52 -18.91
CA ARG A 163 -18.57 -22.90 -19.15
C ARG A 163 -17.84 -23.02 -20.50
N GLN A 164 -18.31 -22.33 -21.55
CA GLN A 164 -17.63 -22.29 -22.84
C GLN A 164 -16.31 -21.52 -22.77
N GLU A 165 -16.24 -20.43 -22.01
CA GLU A 165 -15.00 -19.69 -21.74
C GLU A 165 -13.93 -20.60 -21.10
N VAL A 166 -14.29 -21.38 -20.07
CA VAL A 166 -13.38 -22.37 -19.45
C VAL A 166 -12.91 -23.43 -20.44
N ARG A 167 -13.82 -23.93 -21.29
CA ARG A 167 -13.47 -24.90 -22.34
C ARG A 167 -12.54 -24.28 -23.38
N GLY A 168 -12.74 -23.01 -23.73
CA GLY A 168 -11.86 -22.25 -24.62
C GLY A 168 -10.44 -22.15 -24.06
N LEU A 169 -10.31 -21.76 -22.78
CA LEU A 169 -9.04 -21.71 -22.07
C LEU A 169 -8.32 -23.07 -22.07
N LEU A 170 -9.04 -24.16 -21.78
CA LEU A 170 -8.46 -25.51 -21.78
C LEU A 170 -8.01 -25.96 -23.18
N ARG A 171 -8.71 -25.54 -24.23
CA ARG A 171 -8.38 -25.88 -25.63
C ARG A 171 -7.20 -25.08 -26.17
N SER A 172 -6.99 -23.86 -25.69
CA SER A 172 -5.87 -23.00 -26.11
C SER A 172 -4.57 -23.29 -25.36
N LEU A 173 -4.63 -24.07 -24.27
CA LEU A 173 -3.45 -24.44 -23.50
C LEU A 173 -2.53 -25.37 -24.30
N GLU A 174 -1.30 -24.92 -24.50
CA GLU A 174 -0.24 -25.64 -25.20
C GLU A 174 1.02 -25.73 -24.34
N PHE A 175 1.76 -26.84 -24.48
CA PHE A 175 3.08 -26.99 -23.88
C PHE A 175 4.16 -26.62 -24.90
N VAL A 176 5.03 -25.70 -24.52
CA VAL A 176 6.17 -25.28 -25.34
C VAL A 176 7.20 -26.41 -25.40
N ALA A 177 7.68 -26.71 -26.61
CA ALA A 177 8.65 -27.77 -26.83
C ALA A 177 9.98 -27.46 -26.10
N PRO A 178 10.69 -28.47 -25.57
CA PRO A 178 11.90 -28.25 -24.77
C PRO A 178 12.98 -27.37 -25.42
N LYS A 179 13.13 -27.46 -26.75
CA LYS A 179 14.10 -26.68 -27.53
C LYS A 179 13.78 -25.18 -27.62
N ASP A 180 12.51 -24.82 -27.45
CA ASP A 180 12.01 -23.45 -27.56
C ASP A 180 11.89 -22.78 -26.17
N ARG A 181 12.22 -23.53 -25.10
CA ARG A 181 12.26 -23.01 -23.72
C ARG A 181 13.55 -22.27 -23.47
N VAL A 182 13.48 -21.29 -22.56
CA VAL A 182 14.64 -20.49 -22.15
C VAL A 182 15.14 -20.99 -20.79
N PRO A 183 16.39 -21.47 -20.70
CA PRO A 183 17.01 -21.80 -19.41
C PRO A 183 17.09 -20.58 -18.51
N TYR A 184 16.93 -20.79 -17.19
CA TYR A 184 17.04 -19.74 -16.20
C TYR A 184 17.71 -20.26 -14.93
N ARG A 185 18.19 -19.32 -14.11
CA ARG A 185 18.65 -19.56 -12.74
C ARG A 185 17.74 -18.85 -11.76
N THR A 186 17.65 -19.31 -10.52
CA THR A 186 16.89 -18.60 -9.48
C THR A 186 17.83 -17.69 -8.70
N GLU A 187 17.55 -16.40 -8.71
CA GLU A 187 18.24 -15.40 -7.90
C GLU A 187 17.42 -15.05 -6.65
N ALA A 188 18.11 -14.88 -5.52
CA ALA A 188 17.51 -14.42 -4.28
C ALA A 188 17.67 -12.90 -4.14
N LEU A 189 16.58 -12.19 -3.92
CA LEU A 189 16.61 -10.77 -3.61
C LEU A 189 16.77 -10.59 -2.10
N MET A 190 17.98 -10.29 -1.66
CA MET A 190 18.31 -10.20 -0.24
C MET A 190 17.81 -8.92 0.41
N ASP A 191 17.30 -9.03 1.63
CA ASP A 191 17.08 -7.87 2.51
C ASP A 191 18.35 -7.62 3.32
N PRO A 192 19.07 -6.49 3.10
CA PRO A 192 20.30 -6.21 3.82
C PRO A 192 20.10 -5.97 5.32
N LEU A 193 18.90 -5.57 5.74
CA LEU A 193 18.59 -5.26 7.14
C LEU A 193 18.16 -6.51 7.92
N LEU A 194 17.40 -7.41 7.28
CA LEU A 194 16.93 -8.65 7.92
C LEU A 194 17.85 -9.84 7.68
N GLY A 195 18.80 -9.75 6.75
CA GLY A 195 19.75 -10.82 6.41
C GLY A 195 19.10 -12.07 5.80
N VAL A 196 17.87 -11.95 5.29
CA VAL A 196 17.11 -13.06 4.68
C VAL A 196 16.64 -12.68 3.27
N PRO A 197 16.43 -13.66 2.36
CA PRO A 197 15.82 -13.41 1.07
C PRO A 197 14.41 -12.86 1.22
N ALA A 198 14.10 -11.74 0.59
CA ALA A 198 12.74 -11.19 0.52
C ALA A 198 11.90 -11.85 -0.58
N ALA A 199 12.53 -12.19 -1.69
CA ALA A 199 11.88 -12.83 -2.83
C ALA A 199 12.88 -13.68 -3.63
N TYR A 200 12.34 -14.53 -4.50
CA TYR A 200 13.09 -15.31 -5.47
C TYR A 200 12.58 -14.99 -6.88
N LEU A 201 13.51 -14.81 -7.81
CA LEU A 201 13.24 -14.43 -9.19
C LEU A 201 13.93 -15.41 -10.15
N PRO A 202 13.23 -16.00 -11.13
CA PRO A 202 13.90 -16.71 -12.20
C PRO A 202 14.50 -15.70 -13.17
N VAL A 203 15.82 -15.77 -13.35
CA VAL A 203 16.60 -14.91 -14.23
C VAL A 203 16.98 -15.70 -15.49
N PRO A 204 16.40 -15.38 -16.66
CA PRO A 204 16.68 -16.08 -17.89
C PRO A 204 18.14 -15.94 -18.30
N GLN A 205 18.66 -16.93 -19.03
CA GLN A 205 20.02 -16.90 -19.54
C GLN A 205 20.26 -15.64 -20.39
N GLY A 206 21.39 -14.96 -20.16
CA GLY A 206 21.77 -13.74 -20.86
C GLY A 206 21.22 -12.44 -20.27
N TYR A 207 20.39 -12.49 -19.22
CA TYR A 207 19.95 -11.30 -18.49
C TYR A 207 20.91 -10.92 -17.36
N ALA A 208 21.22 -9.62 -17.27
CA ALA A 208 21.82 -9.03 -16.09
C ALA A 208 20.74 -8.68 -15.07
N PHE A 209 20.98 -9.01 -13.80
CA PHE A 209 20.04 -8.82 -12.69
C PHE A 209 20.62 -7.88 -11.63
N GLN A 210 19.78 -6.96 -11.15
CA GLN A 210 20.04 -6.12 -9.99
C GLN A 210 18.75 -6.02 -9.16
N GLY A 211 18.84 -6.08 -7.84
CA GLY A 211 17.68 -5.94 -6.99
C GLY A 211 18.01 -5.89 -5.50
N SER A 212 17.14 -5.26 -4.73
CA SER A 212 17.25 -5.12 -3.28
C SER A 212 15.88 -4.85 -2.67
N VAL A 213 15.76 -5.01 -1.36
CA VAL A 213 14.67 -4.40 -0.60
C VAL A 213 14.94 -2.90 -0.47
N VAL A 214 13.95 -2.08 -0.79
CA VAL A 214 14.04 -0.62 -0.79
C VAL A 214 12.92 -0.01 0.06
N ALA A 215 13.12 1.21 0.54
CA ALA A 215 12.10 1.94 1.28
C ALA A 215 10.88 2.28 0.39
N LYS A 216 9.69 2.25 0.98
CA LYS A 216 8.37 2.50 0.36
C LYS A 216 7.58 3.58 1.14
N GLY A 217 8.28 4.56 1.71
CA GLY A 217 7.67 5.61 2.53
C GLY A 217 7.31 5.15 3.95
N GLY A 218 7.35 6.10 4.89
CA GLY A 218 7.17 5.81 6.32
C GLY A 218 8.11 4.71 6.80
N THR A 219 7.55 3.67 7.44
CA THR A 219 8.29 2.49 7.90
C THR A 219 8.21 1.31 6.94
N LEU A 220 7.63 1.46 5.74
CA LEU A 220 7.38 0.33 4.83
C LEU A 220 8.56 0.11 3.88
N ARG A 221 8.78 -1.14 3.50
CA ARG A 221 9.78 -1.54 2.49
C ARG A 221 9.20 -2.56 1.53
N ALA A 222 9.76 -2.64 0.33
CA ALA A 222 9.34 -3.60 -0.69
C ALA A 222 10.53 -4.00 -1.58
N PRO A 223 10.50 -5.19 -2.19
CA PRO A 223 11.51 -5.58 -3.17
C PRO A 223 11.37 -4.75 -4.46
N ALA A 224 12.49 -4.21 -4.92
CA ALA A 224 12.63 -3.58 -6.24
C ALA A 224 13.75 -4.29 -7.00
N PHE A 225 13.56 -4.49 -8.31
CA PHE A 225 14.55 -5.18 -9.14
C PHE A 225 14.49 -4.74 -10.59
N GLN A 226 15.57 -5.05 -11.32
CA GLN A 226 15.71 -4.81 -12.74
C GLN A 226 16.44 -5.98 -13.41
N LEU A 227 15.91 -6.40 -14.55
CA LEU A 227 16.52 -7.30 -15.52
C LEU A 227 16.78 -6.54 -16.81
N THR A 228 17.97 -6.70 -17.38
CA THR A 228 18.35 -6.06 -18.65
C THR A 228 18.99 -7.04 -19.62
N LYS A 229 18.63 -6.94 -20.90
CA LYS A 229 19.25 -7.68 -22.02
C LYS A 229 18.96 -6.96 -23.34
N GLY A 230 20.01 -6.61 -24.10
CA GLY A 230 19.86 -6.15 -25.49
C GLY A 230 18.90 -4.96 -25.68
N GLY A 231 18.91 -3.98 -24.74
CA GLY A 231 18.00 -2.83 -24.78
C GLY A 231 16.57 -3.09 -24.27
N VAL A 232 16.27 -4.30 -23.83
CA VAL A 232 15.03 -4.66 -23.14
C VAL A 232 15.25 -4.64 -21.63
N VAL A 233 14.30 -4.06 -20.91
CA VAL A 233 14.28 -3.93 -19.46
C VAL A 233 12.96 -4.47 -18.91
N LEU A 234 13.05 -5.36 -17.92
CA LEU A 234 11.93 -5.66 -17.01
C LEU A 234 12.33 -5.13 -15.63
N ARG A 235 11.49 -4.32 -15.00
CA ARG A 235 11.76 -3.85 -13.64
C ARG A 235 10.50 -3.80 -12.79
N ARG A 236 10.68 -3.93 -11.48
CA ARG A 236 9.70 -3.62 -10.45
C ARG A 236 10.14 -2.35 -9.73
N ASP A 237 9.38 -1.29 -9.92
CA ASP A 237 9.53 0.00 -9.28
C ASP A 237 8.62 0.12 -8.06
N VAL A 238 9.18 0.72 -7.01
CA VAL A 238 8.52 1.08 -5.77
C VAL A 238 8.61 2.59 -5.63
N ILE A 239 7.49 3.28 -5.81
CA ILE A 239 7.42 4.74 -5.84
C ILE A 239 6.48 5.22 -4.73
N TYR A 240 6.90 6.24 -4.01
CA TYR A 240 6.08 6.92 -3.01
C TYR A 240 6.21 8.43 -3.22
N LEU A 241 5.05 9.08 -3.32
CA LEU A 241 4.92 10.53 -3.40
C LEU A 241 4.22 11.03 -2.15
N GLU A 242 4.79 12.07 -1.55
CA GLU A 242 4.15 12.83 -0.48
C GLU A 242 4.11 14.31 -0.91
N ALA A 243 2.96 14.75 -1.37
CA ALA A 243 2.71 16.11 -1.83
C ALA A 243 2.01 16.90 -0.73
N MET A 244 2.54 18.09 -0.43
CA MET A 244 2.00 19.01 0.56
C MET A 244 1.88 20.40 -0.04
N ALA A 245 0.75 21.05 0.17
CA ALA A 245 0.55 22.44 -0.21
C ALA A 245 -0.18 23.19 0.89
N VAL A 246 0.31 24.39 1.19
CA VAL A 246 -0.42 25.39 1.98
C VAL A 246 -0.70 26.56 1.05
N ALA A 247 -1.96 26.92 0.92
CA ALA A 247 -2.43 28.04 0.12
C ALA A 247 -3.06 29.10 1.03
N THR A 248 -2.61 30.35 0.89
CA THR A 248 -3.14 31.53 1.56
C THR A 248 -3.68 32.52 0.52
N PRO A 249 -4.44 33.55 0.92
CA PRO A 249 -4.84 34.62 0.00
C PRO A 249 -3.68 35.34 -0.71
N PHE A 250 -2.45 35.20 -0.19
CA PHE A 250 -1.26 35.89 -0.70
C PHE A 250 -0.34 34.97 -1.54
N GLY A 251 -0.72 33.72 -1.75
CA GLY A 251 0.06 32.72 -2.49
C GLY A 251 0.11 31.38 -1.79
N GLY A 252 0.73 30.40 -2.44
CA GLY A 252 0.88 29.04 -1.91
C GLY A 252 2.27 28.48 -2.13
N ASN A 253 2.65 27.52 -1.28
CA ASN A 253 3.94 26.84 -1.35
C ASN A 253 3.73 25.32 -1.47
N PRO A 254 3.51 24.81 -2.69
CA PRO A 254 3.41 23.38 -2.94
C PRO A 254 4.80 22.73 -3.05
N SER A 255 4.97 21.59 -2.39
CA SER A 255 6.18 20.77 -2.47
C SER A 255 5.80 19.29 -2.53
N THR A 256 6.63 18.49 -3.19
CA THR A 256 6.45 17.03 -3.24
C THR A 256 7.76 16.34 -2.90
N ILE A 257 7.69 15.40 -1.96
CA ILE A 257 8.75 14.44 -1.70
C ILE A 257 8.50 13.22 -2.58
N LEU A 258 9.53 12.78 -3.31
CA LEU A 258 9.51 11.59 -4.14
C LEU A 258 10.53 10.60 -3.60
N LEU A 259 10.07 9.39 -3.32
CA LEU A 259 10.91 8.24 -3.05
C LEU A 259 10.74 7.26 -4.20
N TRP A 260 11.77 7.07 -5.02
CA TRP A 260 11.76 6.12 -6.15
C TRP A 260 12.83 5.07 -5.92
N ASN A 261 12.43 3.81 -5.75
CA ASN A 261 13.33 2.68 -5.50
C ASN A 261 14.31 2.93 -4.34
N GLY A 262 13.83 3.60 -3.28
CA GLY A 262 14.62 3.96 -2.11
C GLY A 262 15.45 5.24 -2.24
N GLN A 263 15.49 5.88 -3.42
CA GLN A 263 16.15 7.16 -3.63
C GLN A 263 15.19 8.30 -3.31
N LEU A 264 15.57 9.14 -2.35
CA LEU A 264 14.80 10.30 -1.93
C LEU A 264 15.14 11.52 -2.80
N GLY A 265 14.12 12.21 -3.28
CA GLY A 265 14.22 13.46 -4.01
C GLY A 265 13.09 14.42 -3.64
N GLN A 266 13.27 15.69 -4.01
CA GLN A 266 12.22 16.71 -3.92
C GLN A 266 11.85 17.17 -5.33
N VAL A 267 10.55 17.25 -5.59
CA VAL A 267 9.98 17.74 -6.84
C VAL A 267 9.23 19.03 -6.53
N PRO A 268 9.50 20.14 -7.25
CA PRO A 268 8.77 21.37 -7.05
C PRO A 268 7.31 21.21 -7.46
N GLY A 269 6.41 21.86 -6.73
CA GLY A 269 4.98 21.80 -7.01
C GLY A 269 4.25 20.65 -6.31
N TYR A 270 2.96 20.54 -6.60
CA TYR A 270 2.07 19.53 -6.03
C TYR A 270 1.87 18.41 -7.06
N LEU A 271 2.63 17.32 -6.93
CA LEU A 271 2.59 16.18 -7.82
C LEU A 271 1.92 15.00 -7.11
N CYS A 272 0.61 14.87 -7.27
CA CYS A 272 -0.14 13.73 -6.79
C CYS A 272 -1.38 13.50 -7.66
N ALA A 273 -1.82 12.25 -7.79
CA ALA A 273 -3.10 11.94 -8.43
C ALA A 273 -4.24 12.19 -7.45
N GLY A 274 -5.20 13.06 -7.81
CA GLY A 274 -6.40 13.31 -7.03
C GLY A 274 -7.39 12.14 -7.08
N SER A 275 -7.38 11.41 -8.19
CA SER A 275 -8.25 10.26 -8.44
C SER A 275 -7.50 9.14 -9.19
N SER A 276 -8.06 7.93 -9.21
CA SER A 276 -7.45 6.82 -9.94
C SER A 276 -7.34 7.08 -11.46
N GLY A 277 -8.23 7.91 -12.02
CA GLY A 277 -8.21 8.30 -13.43
C GLY A 277 -7.00 9.16 -13.84
N GLU A 278 -6.33 9.80 -12.88
CA GLU A 278 -5.16 10.66 -13.14
C GLU A 278 -3.83 9.88 -13.14
N VAL A 279 -3.82 8.64 -12.65
CA VAL A 279 -2.61 7.80 -12.54
C VAL A 279 -1.89 7.63 -13.89
N PRO A 280 -2.57 7.36 -15.03
CA PRO A 280 -1.88 7.23 -16.32
C PRO A 280 -1.14 8.50 -16.73
N ALA A 281 -1.74 9.68 -16.51
CA ALA A 281 -1.12 10.96 -16.83
C ALA A 281 0.05 11.27 -15.89
N LEU A 282 -0.11 11.04 -14.59
CA LEU A 282 0.95 11.19 -13.60
C LEU A 282 2.19 10.36 -13.95
N LEU A 283 2.00 9.11 -14.38
CA LEU A 283 3.09 8.26 -14.81
C LEU A 283 3.70 8.74 -16.13
N ALA A 284 2.90 8.91 -17.17
CA ALA A 284 3.41 9.14 -18.53
C ALA A 284 3.98 10.54 -18.75
N GLN A 285 3.38 11.56 -18.15
CA GLN A 285 3.75 12.97 -18.31
C GLN A 285 4.55 13.52 -17.13
N GLY A 286 4.48 12.87 -15.96
CA GLY A 286 5.24 13.24 -14.77
C GLY A 286 6.45 12.33 -14.57
N LEU A 287 6.24 11.16 -13.96
CA LEU A 287 7.32 10.30 -13.46
C LEU A 287 8.20 9.73 -14.57
N TRP A 288 7.62 9.10 -15.59
CA TRP A 288 8.37 8.55 -16.72
C TRP A 288 8.97 9.65 -17.60
N ALA A 289 8.32 10.81 -17.66
CA ALA A 289 8.86 11.96 -18.38
C ALA A 289 10.09 12.53 -17.70
N TRP A 290 10.07 12.59 -16.36
CA TRP A 290 11.21 13.00 -15.56
C TRP A 290 12.36 11.99 -15.67
N GLU A 291 12.05 10.69 -15.70
CA GLU A 291 13.02 9.62 -15.89
C GLU A 291 13.72 9.70 -17.27
N THR A 292 12.97 9.90 -18.35
CA THR A 292 13.50 9.81 -19.72
C THR A 292 13.74 11.16 -20.40
N GLY A 293 13.40 12.26 -19.75
CA GLY A 293 13.54 13.62 -20.27
C GLY A 293 12.47 14.05 -21.28
N ALA A 294 11.48 13.20 -21.59
CA ALA A 294 10.41 13.51 -22.53
C ALA A 294 9.10 12.82 -22.12
N PRO A 295 7.92 13.36 -22.47
CA PRO A 295 6.65 12.72 -22.15
C PRO A 295 6.42 11.43 -22.95
N TRP A 296 5.66 10.52 -22.36
CA TRP A 296 5.21 9.28 -22.98
C TRP A 296 3.79 9.41 -23.50
N GLN A 297 3.53 8.89 -24.70
CA GLN A 297 2.17 8.83 -25.26
C GLN A 297 1.49 7.53 -24.83
N VAL A 298 0.46 7.64 -24.00
CA VAL A 298 -0.35 6.49 -23.56
C VAL A 298 -1.26 6.05 -24.71
N SER A 299 -1.15 4.80 -25.14
CA SER A 299 -1.96 4.22 -26.20
C SER A 299 -3.10 3.35 -25.70
N LYS A 300 -2.97 2.77 -24.50
CA LYS A 300 -4.01 1.92 -23.88
C LYS A 300 -3.91 2.02 -22.36
N VAL A 301 -5.07 2.08 -21.72
CA VAL A 301 -5.25 1.96 -20.26
C VAL A 301 -6.32 0.89 -20.03
N GLN A 302 -6.06 -0.08 -19.16
CA GLN A 302 -7.03 -1.12 -18.82
C GLN A 302 -7.08 -1.35 -17.32
N PRO A 303 -8.22 -1.11 -16.65
CA PRO A 303 -8.41 -1.52 -15.25
C PRO A 303 -8.33 -3.04 -15.12
N LEU A 304 -7.57 -3.52 -14.14
CA LEU A 304 -7.34 -4.95 -13.90
C LEU A 304 -8.21 -5.43 -12.74
N ARG A 305 -9.52 -5.54 -13.01
CA ARG A 305 -10.53 -5.95 -12.02
C ARG A 305 -11.02 -7.37 -12.32
N GLY A 306 -11.28 -8.13 -11.26
CA GLY A 306 -11.87 -9.45 -11.42
C GLY A 306 -13.33 -9.35 -11.88
N THR A 307 -13.68 -10.10 -12.91
CA THR A 307 -15.01 -10.03 -13.56
C THR A 307 -16.01 -11.02 -12.96
N SER A 308 -15.56 -12.02 -12.20
CA SER A 308 -16.41 -13.06 -11.62
C SER A 308 -17.28 -12.55 -10.48
N ARG A 309 -18.33 -13.31 -10.11
CA ARG A 309 -19.20 -12.95 -8.97
C ARG A 309 -18.42 -12.93 -7.67
N VAL A 310 -17.54 -13.91 -7.46
CA VAL A 310 -16.68 -13.99 -6.26
C VAL A 310 -15.70 -12.82 -6.20
N ALA A 311 -15.05 -12.48 -7.31
CA ALA A 311 -14.12 -11.35 -7.34
C ALA A 311 -14.84 -10.04 -7.04
N ARG A 312 -16.00 -9.77 -7.67
CA ARG A 312 -16.80 -8.57 -7.41
C ARG A 312 -17.29 -8.50 -5.96
N TYR A 313 -17.67 -9.64 -5.37
CA TYR A 313 -18.08 -9.71 -3.98
C TYR A 313 -16.92 -9.33 -3.03
N LEU A 314 -15.74 -9.92 -3.20
CA LEU A 314 -14.57 -9.61 -2.38
C LEU A 314 -14.12 -8.15 -2.54
N GLU A 315 -14.16 -7.63 -3.76
CA GLU A 315 -13.93 -6.22 -4.06
C GLU A 315 -14.93 -5.31 -3.35
N GLY A 316 -16.22 -5.67 -3.32
CA GLY A 316 -17.27 -4.95 -2.60
C GLY A 316 -17.04 -4.95 -1.08
N VAL A 317 -16.63 -6.08 -0.50
CA VAL A 317 -16.28 -6.19 0.92
C VAL A 317 -15.09 -5.29 1.26
N ARG A 318 -14.02 -5.34 0.47
CA ARG A 318 -12.87 -4.44 0.64
C ARG A 318 -13.29 -2.98 0.56
N TRP A 319 -14.05 -2.62 -0.46
CA TRP A 319 -14.51 -1.25 -0.66
C TRP A 319 -15.34 -0.74 0.52
N ALA A 320 -16.27 -1.56 1.04
CA ALA A 320 -17.05 -1.21 2.22
C ALA A 320 -16.16 -0.98 3.46
N TRP A 321 -15.15 -1.82 3.67
CA TRP A 321 -14.16 -1.63 4.72
C TRP A 321 -13.37 -0.33 4.56
N GLU A 322 -12.92 -0.02 3.34
CA GLU A 322 -12.21 1.23 3.04
C GLU A 322 -13.09 2.46 3.32
N GLN A 323 -14.37 2.43 2.94
CA GLN A 323 -15.31 3.53 3.24
C GLN A 323 -15.52 3.71 4.75
N GLN A 324 -15.67 2.61 5.50
CA GLN A 324 -15.80 2.66 6.95
C GLN A 324 -14.54 3.27 7.61
N MET A 325 -13.35 2.88 7.14
CA MET A 325 -12.08 3.45 7.61
C MET A 325 -11.98 4.94 7.28
N ASN A 326 -12.41 5.35 6.09
CA ASN A 326 -12.43 6.76 5.69
C ASN A 326 -13.34 7.60 6.58
N GLN A 327 -14.55 7.12 6.86
CA GLN A 327 -15.48 7.78 7.77
C GLN A 327 -14.92 7.87 9.19
N SER A 328 -14.31 6.79 9.68
CA SER A 328 -13.70 6.75 11.02
C SER A 328 -12.55 7.77 11.14
N MET A 329 -11.72 7.91 10.10
CA MET A 329 -10.65 8.91 10.03
C MET A 329 -11.20 10.34 10.01
N LEU A 330 -12.26 10.59 9.23
CA LEU A 330 -12.93 11.89 9.21
C LEU A 330 -13.49 12.26 10.58
N MET A 331 -14.13 11.31 11.28
CA MET A 331 -14.66 11.55 12.62
C MET A 331 -13.56 11.79 13.66
N ALA A 332 -12.39 11.15 13.51
CA ALA A 332 -11.28 11.27 14.44
C ALA A 332 -10.46 12.57 14.26
N MET A 333 -10.31 13.05 13.02
CA MET A 333 -9.41 14.16 12.69
C MET A 333 -10.09 15.39 12.10
N GLY A 334 -11.35 15.27 11.67
CA GLY A 334 -12.01 16.29 10.85
C GLY A 334 -12.81 17.31 11.66
N ARG A 335 -12.65 18.58 11.32
CA ARG A 335 -13.60 19.66 11.59
C ARG A 335 -14.66 19.71 10.50
N PRO A 336 -15.81 20.38 10.72
CA PRO A 336 -16.79 20.62 9.66
C PRO A 336 -16.13 21.28 8.44
N GLY A 337 -16.22 20.63 7.28
CA GLY A 337 -15.63 21.09 6.02
C GLY A 337 -14.33 20.40 5.61
N ASP A 338 -13.67 19.68 6.52
CA ASP A 338 -12.49 18.87 6.20
C ASP A 338 -12.87 17.70 5.26
N ARG A 339 -11.99 17.39 4.30
CA ARG A 339 -12.19 16.31 3.35
C ARG A 339 -11.05 15.31 3.44
N PHE A 340 -11.42 14.04 3.49
CA PHE A 340 -10.51 12.91 3.40
C PHE A 340 -10.96 12.05 2.23
N GLN A 341 -10.00 11.64 1.43
CA GLN A 341 -10.23 10.70 0.34
C GLN A 341 -9.15 9.63 0.38
N SER A 342 -9.57 8.39 0.14
CA SER A 342 -8.64 7.31 -0.18
C SER A 342 -9.19 6.52 -1.35
N TRP A 343 -8.27 6.04 -2.18
CA TRP A 343 -8.64 5.20 -3.32
C TRP A 343 -7.49 4.27 -3.67
N ARG A 344 -7.85 3.22 -4.39
CA ARG A 344 -6.93 2.23 -4.92
C ARG A 344 -7.35 1.82 -6.31
N GLU A 345 -6.37 1.59 -7.17
CA GLU A 345 -6.61 1.04 -8.51
C GLU A 345 -5.45 0.12 -8.92
N VAL A 346 -5.76 -0.88 -9.72
CA VAL A 346 -4.77 -1.71 -10.42
C VAL A 346 -5.05 -1.61 -11.90
N LEU A 347 -4.04 -1.24 -12.68
CA LEU A 347 -4.20 -0.88 -14.09
C LEU A 347 -3.03 -1.35 -14.94
N GLY A 348 -3.35 -1.83 -16.15
CA GLY A 348 -2.42 -2.08 -17.23
C GLY A 348 -2.28 -0.82 -18.10
N LEU A 349 -1.06 -0.47 -18.47
CA LEU A 349 -0.71 0.70 -19.26
C LEU A 349 0.20 0.32 -20.41
N TRP A 350 -0.09 0.86 -21.59
CA TRP A 350 0.77 0.77 -22.76
C TRP A 350 1.07 2.19 -23.23
N ALA A 351 2.35 2.48 -23.40
CA ALA A 351 2.83 3.78 -23.83
C ALA A 351 3.98 3.66 -24.84
N ALA A 352 4.22 4.75 -25.57
CA ALA A 352 5.29 4.85 -26.55
C ALA A 352 6.03 6.18 -26.46
N GLN A 353 7.32 6.14 -26.80
CA GLN A 353 8.20 7.30 -26.89
C GLN A 353 9.37 7.00 -27.82
N GLY A 354 9.54 7.79 -28.90
CA GLY A 354 10.75 7.73 -29.73
C GLY A 354 11.15 6.33 -30.24
N GLY A 355 10.19 5.51 -30.65
CA GLY A 355 10.43 4.12 -31.10
C GLY A 355 10.49 3.07 -29.98
N LEU A 356 10.52 3.49 -28.72
CA LEU A 356 10.43 2.64 -27.55
C LEU A 356 8.97 2.41 -27.18
N ARG A 357 8.69 1.21 -26.66
CA ARG A 357 7.42 0.86 -26.03
C ARG A 357 7.64 0.63 -24.54
N ARG A 358 6.60 0.89 -23.77
CA ARG A 358 6.53 0.60 -22.35
C ARG A 358 5.19 -0.05 -22.05
N GLN A 359 5.22 -1.20 -21.41
CA GLN A 359 4.04 -1.88 -20.86
C GLN A 359 4.21 -1.91 -19.36
N ALA A 360 3.19 -1.54 -18.59
CA ALA A 360 3.28 -1.53 -17.14
C ALA A 360 2.00 -2.05 -16.50
N THR A 361 2.16 -2.87 -15.48
CA THR A 361 1.11 -3.15 -14.50
C THR A 361 1.40 -2.28 -13.29
N VAL A 362 0.43 -1.43 -12.92
CA VAL A 362 0.57 -0.49 -11.83
C VAL A 362 -0.49 -0.74 -10.79
N GLU A 363 -0.05 -0.88 -9.56
CA GLU A 363 -0.91 -0.79 -8.38
C GLU A 363 -0.71 0.58 -7.73
N ALA A 364 -1.79 1.36 -7.66
CA ALA A 364 -1.80 2.70 -7.11
C ALA A 364 -2.70 2.76 -5.88
N ARG A 365 -2.21 3.38 -4.81
CA ARG A 365 -2.96 3.62 -3.58
C ARG A 365 -2.70 5.03 -3.09
N ALA A 366 -3.74 5.85 -3.01
CA ALA A 366 -3.64 7.22 -2.54
C ALA A 366 -4.46 7.45 -1.29
N ARG A 367 -3.97 8.39 -0.46
CA ARG A 367 -4.73 9.03 0.61
C ARG A 367 -4.49 10.52 0.52
N GLY A 368 -5.56 11.29 0.56
CA GLY A 368 -5.50 12.74 0.50
C GLY A 368 -6.32 13.39 1.60
N PHE A 369 -5.79 14.48 2.14
CA PHE A 369 -6.45 15.34 3.11
C PHE A 369 -6.54 16.74 2.53
N PHE A 370 -7.71 17.35 2.67
CA PHE A 370 -7.90 18.76 2.39
C PHE A 370 -8.57 19.43 3.58
N LEU A 371 -7.86 20.40 4.15
CA LEU A 371 -8.23 21.12 5.36
C LEU A 371 -8.45 22.59 4.97
N PRO A 372 -9.66 22.98 4.53
CA PRO A 372 -9.94 24.37 4.21
C PRO A 372 -9.95 25.22 5.48
N SER A 373 -9.40 26.42 5.39
CA SER A 373 -9.54 27.44 6.44
C SER A 373 -9.55 28.83 5.83
N PRO A 374 -10.26 29.80 6.46
CA PRO A 374 -10.33 31.18 5.99
C PRO A 374 -8.96 31.86 5.86
N ALA A 375 -7.99 31.49 6.69
CA ALA A 375 -6.65 32.07 6.69
C ALA A 375 -5.67 31.31 5.79
N ALA A 376 -5.74 29.98 5.81
CA ALA A 376 -4.85 29.11 5.05
C ALA A 376 -5.50 27.74 4.83
N SER A 377 -5.60 27.31 3.57
CA SER A 377 -6.06 25.97 3.21
C SER A 377 -4.87 25.05 3.02
N SER A 378 -4.94 23.85 3.59
CA SER A 378 -3.87 22.84 3.47
C SER A 378 -4.34 21.64 2.66
N ALA A 379 -3.47 21.13 1.79
CA ALA A 379 -3.68 19.89 1.06
C ALA A 379 -2.48 18.97 1.31
N HIS A 380 -2.76 17.70 1.60
CA HIS A 380 -1.78 16.64 1.73
C HIS A 380 -2.21 15.46 0.88
N CYS A 381 -1.27 14.83 0.19
CA CYS A 381 -1.50 13.62 -0.59
C CYS A 381 -0.32 12.67 -0.47
N ALA A 382 -0.59 11.47 0.02
CA ALA A 382 0.34 10.35 0.01
C ALA A 382 -0.11 9.35 -1.06
N LEU A 383 0.69 9.16 -2.10
CA LEU A 383 0.46 8.19 -3.16
C LEU A 383 1.58 7.16 -3.17
N SER A 384 1.21 5.89 -3.02
CA SER A 384 2.10 4.76 -3.22
C SER A 384 1.79 4.08 -4.54
N LEU A 385 2.81 3.90 -5.37
CA LEU A 385 2.76 3.18 -6.63
C LEU A 385 3.73 2.01 -6.59
N GLU A 386 3.25 0.83 -6.95
CA GLU A 386 4.10 -0.29 -7.34
C GLU A 386 3.86 -0.57 -8.81
N ALA A 387 4.91 -0.42 -9.61
CA ALA A 387 4.83 -0.60 -11.04
C ALA A 387 5.78 -1.70 -11.44
N VAL A 388 5.31 -2.66 -12.21
CA VAL A 388 6.22 -3.55 -12.93
C VAL A 388 6.08 -3.25 -14.40
N LEU A 389 7.20 -2.97 -15.03
CA LEU A 389 7.22 -2.46 -16.38
C LEU A 389 8.22 -3.21 -17.25
N LEU A 390 7.81 -3.40 -18.49
CA LEU A 390 8.59 -3.89 -19.60
C LEU A 390 8.86 -2.70 -20.52
N HIS A 391 10.11 -2.51 -20.93
CA HIS A 391 10.52 -1.37 -21.73
C HIS A 391 11.58 -1.79 -22.75
N GLY A 392 11.51 -1.23 -23.96
CA GLY A 392 12.51 -1.44 -25.01
C GLY A 392 11.96 -1.16 -26.41
N PRO A 393 12.76 -1.39 -27.46
CA PRO A 393 12.30 -1.35 -28.85
C PRO A 393 11.21 -2.38 -29.10
N SER A 394 10.23 -2.05 -29.95
CA SER A 394 9.03 -2.90 -30.19
C SER A 394 9.39 -4.34 -30.61
N GLU A 395 10.34 -4.50 -31.54
CA GLU A 395 10.76 -5.83 -32.01
C GLU A 395 11.53 -6.62 -30.94
N ALA A 396 12.39 -5.93 -30.19
CA ALA A 396 13.17 -6.57 -29.13
C ALA A 396 12.25 -7.04 -27.99
N LEU A 397 11.28 -6.21 -27.60
CA LEU A 397 10.24 -6.58 -26.65
C LEU A 397 9.46 -7.80 -27.14
N ALA A 398 8.94 -7.79 -28.36
CA ALA A 398 8.16 -8.91 -28.90
C ALA A 398 8.91 -10.26 -28.85
N ARG A 399 10.23 -10.26 -29.09
CA ARG A 399 11.07 -11.46 -28.99
C ARG A 399 11.28 -11.94 -27.55
N GLU A 400 11.34 -11.02 -26.59
CA GLU A 400 11.69 -11.32 -25.20
C GLU A 400 10.46 -11.47 -24.28
N THR A 401 9.27 -11.02 -24.69
CA THR A 401 8.02 -11.05 -23.89
C THR A 401 7.72 -12.43 -23.30
N GLY A 402 7.95 -13.50 -24.06
CA GLY A 402 7.68 -14.87 -23.58
C GLY A 402 8.60 -15.30 -22.43
N ALA A 403 9.87 -14.88 -22.45
CA ALA A 403 10.80 -15.14 -21.36
C ALA A 403 10.47 -14.27 -20.13
N LEU A 404 10.19 -12.98 -20.36
CA LEU A 404 9.86 -12.02 -19.29
C LEU A 404 8.51 -12.32 -18.62
N SER A 405 7.54 -12.88 -19.34
CA SER A 405 6.29 -13.39 -18.75
C SER A 405 6.56 -14.51 -17.76
N GLY A 406 7.49 -15.43 -18.08
CA GLY A 406 7.91 -16.46 -17.14
C GLY A 406 8.65 -15.90 -15.93
N VAL A 407 9.42 -14.82 -16.08
CA VAL A 407 10.00 -14.11 -14.94
C VAL A 407 8.91 -13.63 -13.97
N MET A 408 7.89 -12.96 -14.51
CA MET A 408 6.81 -12.38 -13.70
C MET A 408 5.96 -13.47 -13.03
N LEU A 409 5.71 -14.59 -13.69
CA LEU A 409 4.97 -15.71 -13.10
C LEU A 409 5.76 -16.51 -12.07
N GLY A 410 7.07 -16.66 -12.27
CA GLY A 410 7.93 -17.38 -11.33
C GLY A 410 8.44 -16.52 -10.18
N PHE A 411 8.16 -15.21 -10.18
CA PHE A 411 8.46 -14.35 -9.05
C PHE A 411 7.70 -14.81 -7.81
N SER A 412 8.42 -15.06 -6.72
CA SER A 412 7.83 -15.54 -5.47
C SER A 412 8.37 -14.78 -4.27
N MET A 413 7.45 -14.33 -3.41
CA MET A 413 7.81 -13.70 -2.14
C MET A 413 8.18 -14.77 -1.11
N ASN A 414 9.17 -14.48 -0.27
CA ASN A 414 9.49 -15.33 0.86
C ASN A 414 8.52 -15.03 2.02
N PRO A 415 7.63 -15.95 2.42
CA PRO A 415 6.68 -15.71 3.50
C PRO A 415 7.35 -15.43 4.85
N ARG A 416 8.55 -16.00 5.08
CA ARG A 416 9.32 -15.72 6.30
C ARG A 416 9.78 -14.27 6.35
N TRP A 417 10.24 -13.72 5.22
CA TRP A 417 10.61 -12.30 5.15
C TRP A 417 9.40 -11.41 5.40
N ALA A 418 8.24 -11.70 4.79
CA ALA A 418 7.04 -10.90 4.96
C ALA A 418 6.60 -10.81 6.43
N ALA A 419 6.71 -11.91 7.19
CA ALA A 419 6.41 -11.92 8.62
C ALA A 419 7.42 -11.11 9.45
N LEU A 420 8.72 -11.27 9.18
CA LEU A 420 9.78 -10.52 9.87
C LEU A 420 9.69 -9.01 9.58
N GLU A 421 9.42 -8.65 8.32
CA GLU A 421 9.29 -7.26 7.91
C GLU A 421 8.06 -6.59 8.50
N ALA A 422 6.94 -7.32 8.61
CA ALA A 422 5.75 -6.83 9.29
C ALA A 422 6.01 -6.55 10.78
N GLU A 423 6.73 -7.44 11.46
CA GLU A 423 7.09 -7.24 12.87
C GLU A 423 8.04 -6.05 13.05
N ARG A 424 9.07 -5.93 12.20
CA ARG A 424 9.99 -4.78 12.22
C ARG A 424 9.24 -3.47 11.95
N SER A 425 8.38 -3.42 10.92
CA SER A 425 7.59 -2.23 10.61
C SER A 425 6.63 -1.86 11.75
N ARG A 426 6.06 -2.86 12.45
CA ARG A 426 5.21 -2.64 13.63
C ARG A 426 5.99 -1.99 14.78
N GLN A 427 7.20 -2.48 15.07
CA GLN A 427 8.06 -1.91 16.11
C GLN A 427 8.48 -0.48 15.77
N ALA A 428 8.98 -0.26 14.55
CA ALA A 428 9.38 1.07 14.07
C ALA A 428 8.20 2.06 14.10
N SER A 429 7.01 1.61 13.69
CA SER A 429 5.79 2.45 13.75
C SER A 429 5.43 2.81 15.20
N ALA A 430 5.53 1.87 16.14
CA ALA A 430 5.25 2.13 17.55
C ALA A 430 6.26 3.10 18.19
N GLU A 431 7.52 3.07 17.77
CA GLU A 431 8.54 4.05 18.16
C GLU A 431 8.23 5.43 17.60
N LEU A 432 7.92 5.51 16.31
CA LEU A 432 7.58 6.77 15.65
C LEU A 432 6.31 7.38 16.24
N THR A 433 5.28 6.58 16.55
CA THR A 433 4.08 7.05 17.26
C THR A 433 4.43 7.60 18.64
N ARG A 434 5.28 6.92 19.42
CA ARG A 434 5.71 7.43 20.74
C ARG A 434 6.45 8.76 20.62
N MET A 435 7.34 8.89 19.63
CA MET A 435 8.05 10.12 19.35
C MET A 435 7.09 11.26 19.00
N VAL A 436 6.15 11.04 18.06
CA VAL A 436 5.17 12.04 17.66
C VAL A 436 4.27 12.47 18.82
N LEU A 437 3.80 11.52 19.64
CA LEU A 437 3.02 11.84 20.84
C LEU A 437 3.82 12.67 21.86
N GLY A 438 5.11 12.38 22.00
CA GLY A 438 6.03 13.20 22.82
C GLY A 438 6.13 14.63 22.29
N MET A 439 6.39 14.80 21.00
CA MET A 439 6.48 16.11 20.35
C MET A 439 5.18 16.90 20.46
N LEU A 440 4.01 16.25 20.31
CA LEU A 440 2.70 16.90 20.46
C LEU A 440 2.50 17.39 21.89
N LYS A 441 2.86 16.58 22.89
CA LYS A 441 2.77 16.97 24.30
C LYS A 441 3.67 18.17 24.62
N GLU A 442 4.92 18.16 24.14
CA GLU A 442 5.84 19.29 24.29
C GLU A 442 5.28 20.56 23.61
N GLY A 443 4.67 20.42 22.43
CA GLY A 443 4.00 21.52 21.74
C GLY A 443 2.79 22.08 22.50
N GLU A 444 1.97 21.22 23.11
CA GLU A 444 0.85 21.63 23.97
C GLU A 444 1.33 22.37 25.22
N GLU A 445 2.38 21.88 25.87
CA GLU A 445 2.99 22.52 27.04
C GLU A 445 3.55 23.90 26.67
N PHE A 446 4.27 24.00 25.55
CA PHE A 446 4.78 25.28 25.03
C PHE A 446 3.64 26.26 24.69
N ASN A 447 2.60 25.80 23.97
CA ASN A 447 1.47 26.65 23.63
C ASN A 447 0.68 27.10 24.87
N SER A 448 0.52 26.23 25.86
CA SER A 448 -0.10 26.58 27.14
C SER A 448 0.74 27.63 27.88
N TRP A 449 2.06 27.45 27.93
CA TRP A 449 2.98 28.42 28.52
C TRP A 449 2.95 29.78 27.79
N MET A 450 2.99 29.78 26.47
CA MET A 450 2.88 30.98 25.64
C MET A 450 1.54 31.68 25.84
N SER A 451 0.43 30.94 25.80
CA SER A 451 -0.92 31.48 26.02
C SER A 451 -1.05 32.12 27.40
N ARG A 452 -0.55 31.48 28.46
CA ARG A 452 -0.52 32.06 29.81
C ARG A 452 0.35 33.32 29.87
N SER A 453 1.52 33.29 29.23
CA SER A 453 2.45 34.42 29.21
C SER A 453 1.85 35.62 28.46
N TRP A 454 1.24 35.39 27.30
CA TRP A 454 0.53 36.44 26.54
C TRP A 454 -0.72 36.94 27.27
N ALA A 455 -1.52 36.05 27.85
CA ALA A 455 -2.67 36.44 28.65
C ALA A 455 -2.26 37.31 29.84
N ASN A 456 -1.13 37.02 30.48
CA ASN A 456 -0.59 37.85 31.55
C ASN A 456 0.01 39.17 31.05
N LEU A 457 0.75 39.17 29.94
CA LEU A 457 1.33 40.38 29.35
C LEU A 457 0.25 41.35 28.81
N LEU A 458 -0.85 40.81 28.28
CA LEU A 458 -2.00 41.58 27.81
C LEU A 458 -3.02 41.85 28.93
N SER A 459 -2.87 41.22 30.09
CA SER A 459 -3.66 41.51 31.28
C SER A 459 -3.18 42.83 31.89
N ASN A 460 -4.11 43.64 32.40
CA ASN A 460 -3.78 44.82 33.20
C ASN A 460 -3.30 44.43 34.61
N GLN A 461 -2.72 43.25 34.79
CA GLN A 461 -2.31 42.71 36.08
C GLN A 461 -0.88 42.17 36.01
N THR A 462 -0.07 42.59 36.97
CA THR A 462 1.31 42.16 37.16
C THR A 462 1.50 41.62 38.58
N TYR A 463 2.62 40.95 38.81
CA TYR A 463 3.00 40.48 40.15
C TYR A 463 4.21 41.27 40.63
N ALA A 464 4.14 41.77 41.86
CA ALA A 464 5.25 42.43 42.52
C ALA A 464 5.60 41.70 43.82
N ARG A 465 6.89 41.54 44.11
CA ARG A 465 7.39 40.86 45.29
C ARG A 465 8.11 41.83 46.20
N ASP A 466 7.86 41.74 47.51
CA ASP A 466 8.67 42.42 48.50
C ASP A 466 9.97 41.63 48.71
N PRO A 467 11.15 42.18 48.36
CA PRO A 467 12.42 41.47 48.51
C PRO A 467 12.79 41.18 49.97
N SER A 468 12.23 41.94 50.92
CA SER A 468 12.55 41.81 52.34
C SER A 468 11.70 40.77 53.08
N THR A 469 10.45 40.58 52.68
CA THR A 469 9.53 39.61 53.31
C THR A 469 9.25 38.38 52.44
N GLY A 470 9.53 38.47 51.14
CA GLY A 470 9.22 37.44 50.16
C GLY A 470 7.75 37.41 49.73
N GLU A 471 6.89 38.26 50.30
CA GLU A 471 5.46 38.32 49.97
C GLU A 471 5.23 38.78 48.52
N THR A 472 4.27 38.15 47.85
CA THR A 472 3.93 38.42 46.45
C THR A 472 2.53 39.02 46.36
N PHE A 473 2.41 40.15 45.65
CA PHE A 473 1.18 40.89 45.45
C PHE A 473 0.75 40.82 43.99
N ARG A 474 -0.54 40.64 43.75
CA ARG A 474 -1.16 40.77 42.42
C ARG A 474 -1.71 42.19 42.29
N LEU A 475 -1.15 42.97 41.38
CA LEU A 475 -1.39 44.41 41.27
C LEU A 475 -1.86 44.77 39.87
N TYR A 476 -2.61 45.86 39.73
CA TYR A 476 -3.04 46.35 38.43
C TYR A 476 -2.01 47.32 37.84
N LYS A 477 -1.65 47.10 36.57
CA LYS A 477 -0.76 47.97 35.79
C LYS A 477 -1.04 47.78 34.31
N GLN A 478 -1.20 48.88 33.57
CA GLN A 478 -1.35 48.82 32.13
C GLN A 478 -0.01 48.44 31.49
N SER A 479 -0.05 47.66 30.41
CA SER A 479 1.14 47.04 29.78
C SER A 479 2.20 48.03 29.26
N PHE A 480 1.85 49.31 29.12
CA PHE A 480 2.73 50.40 28.67
C PHE A 480 3.13 51.38 29.80
N ASP A 481 2.69 51.13 31.03
CA ASP A 481 3.11 51.91 32.19
C ASP A 481 4.51 51.45 32.64
N THR A 482 5.43 52.39 32.86
CA THR A 482 6.80 52.09 33.31
C THR A 482 7.03 52.33 34.80
N GLY A 483 5.98 52.78 35.50
CA GLY A 483 6.05 53.10 36.92
C GLY A 483 6.31 51.89 37.81
N ALA A 484 7.09 52.10 38.87
CA ALA A 484 7.42 51.07 39.86
C ALA A 484 6.39 50.99 40.97
N PHE A 485 6.36 49.85 41.68
CA PHE A 485 5.55 49.66 42.88
C PHE A 485 6.38 49.86 44.14
N TRP A 486 5.78 50.50 45.13
CA TRP A 486 6.41 50.81 46.41
C TRP A 486 5.50 50.39 47.57
N ARG A 487 6.12 49.92 48.66
CA ARG A 487 5.41 49.48 49.86
C ARG A 487 5.71 50.39 51.04
N ASP A 488 4.64 50.77 51.73
CA ASP A 488 4.67 51.54 52.97
C ASP A 488 5.34 50.72 54.09
N PRO A 489 6.31 51.30 54.83
CA PRO A 489 7.04 50.58 55.86
C PRO A 489 6.28 50.40 57.19
N VAL A 490 5.19 51.14 57.42
CA VAL A 490 4.45 51.21 58.69
C VAL A 490 3.11 50.47 58.62
N PHE A 491 2.32 50.72 57.57
CA PHE A 491 0.97 50.17 57.41
C PHE A 491 0.87 49.13 56.29
N GLY A 492 1.95 48.91 55.53
CA GLY A 492 2.06 47.84 54.55
C GLY A 492 1.27 48.03 53.25
N GLY A 493 0.70 49.22 53.02
CA GLY A 493 0.01 49.56 51.77
C GLY A 493 0.95 49.58 50.56
N VAL A 494 0.42 49.28 49.37
CA VAL A 494 1.18 49.28 48.11
C VAL A 494 0.71 50.44 47.24
N LEU A 495 1.66 51.28 46.83
CA LEU A 495 1.45 52.33 45.84
C LEU A 495 2.06 51.90 44.51
N GLY A 496 1.27 51.94 43.45
CA GLY A 496 1.70 51.54 42.11
C GLY A 496 2.00 52.70 41.18
N THR A 497 2.54 52.35 40.00
CA THR A 497 2.69 53.24 38.84
C THR A 497 3.47 54.53 39.14
N VAL A 498 4.47 54.47 40.02
CA VAL A 498 5.33 55.62 40.35
C VAL A 498 6.40 55.80 39.28
N GLU A 499 6.36 56.91 38.54
CA GLU A 499 7.32 57.22 37.48
C GLU A 499 8.77 57.28 38.00
N ARG A 500 9.68 56.64 37.26
CA ARG A 500 11.11 56.64 37.56
C ARG A 500 11.72 58.02 37.36
N GLY A 501 12.52 58.47 38.33
CA GLY A 501 13.18 59.78 38.33
C GLY A 501 12.25 60.95 38.65
N GLY A 502 10.99 60.68 39.01
CA GLY A 502 10.04 61.70 39.41
C GLY A 502 10.21 62.12 40.87
N LYS A 503 9.72 63.32 41.21
CA LYS A 503 9.74 63.87 42.57
C LYS A 503 9.04 62.97 43.60
N LEU A 504 8.05 62.17 43.16
CA LEU A 504 7.36 61.21 44.01
C LEU A 504 8.26 60.01 44.38
N GLU A 505 9.09 59.51 43.47
CA GLU A 505 10.04 58.42 43.78
C GLU A 505 11.06 58.87 44.83
N GLU A 506 11.55 60.10 44.71
CA GLU A 506 12.48 60.70 45.67
C GLU A 506 11.85 60.85 47.07
N LEU A 507 10.63 61.37 47.13
CA LEU A 507 9.89 61.53 48.40
C LEU A 507 9.58 60.18 49.06
N LEU A 508 9.23 59.15 48.28
CA LEU A 508 9.01 57.80 48.79
C LEU A 508 10.30 57.19 49.35
N GLY A 509 11.42 57.36 48.65
CA GLY A 509 12.73 56.94 49.13
C GLY A 509 13.14 57.63 50.44
N GLN A 510 12.90 58.95 50.55
CA GLN A 510 13.16 59.71 51.78
C GLN A 510 12.23 59.34 52.94
N ALA A 511 10.98 58.95 52.63
CA ALA A 511 9.99 58.49 53.60
C ALA A 511 10.17 57.00 54.01
N GLY A 512 11.22 56.33 53.53
CA GLY A 512 11.53 54.95 53.90
C GLY A 512 10.63 53.90 53.22
N TRP A 513 9.87 54.27 52.19
CA TRP A 513 9.13 53.31 51.39
C TRP A 513 10.10 52.43 50.60
N ARG A 514 9.69 51.19 50.34
CA ARG A 514 10.55 50.19 49.70
C ARG A 514 10.01 49.78 48.34
N ARG A 515 10.90 49.73 47.36
CA ARG A 515 10.58 49.30 46.00
C ARG A 515 10.34 47.79 45.95
N LEU A 516 9.30 47.37 45.25
CA LEU A 516 9.00 45.95 44.99
C LEU A 516 9.68 45.48 43.69
N GLU A 517 10.06 44.20 43.64
CA GLU A 517 10.57 43.51 42.45
C GLU A 517 9.40 43.10 41.55
N GLU A 518 9.42 43.46 40.27
CA GLU A 518 8.31 43.19 39.34
C GLU A 518 8.57 41.93 38.51
N SER A 519 7.52 41.15 38.24
CA SER A 519 7.59 40.02 37.33
C SER A 519 7.64 40.47 35.87
N LEU A 520 8.69 40.06 35.14
CA LEU A 520 8.86 40.41 33.71
C LEU A 520 7.88 39.68 32.78
N SER A 521 7.40 38.51 33.19
CA SER A 521 6.51 37.66 32.38
C SER A 521 5.07 37.67 32.90
N GLY A 522 4.75 38.50 33.89
CA GLY A 522 3.48 38.49 34.61
C GLY A 522 3.20 37.15 35.31
N LEU A 523 4.25 36.40 35.69
CA LEU A 523 4.18 35.14 36.45
C LEU A 523 4.97 35.24 37.75
N PRO A 524 4.50 34.67 38.87
CA PRO A 524 5.32 34.60 40.08
C PRO A 524 6.58 33.75 39.83
N GLY A 525 7.76 34.27 40.19
CA GLY A 525 9.04 33.58 40.09
C GLY A 525 10.08 34.17 39.12
N THR A 526 9.70 35.14 38.28
CA THR A 526 10.56 35.80 37.29
C THR A 526 10.81 37.28 37.64
N TRP A 527 11.54 37.50 38.73
CA TRP A 527 11.71 38.82 39.39
C TRP A 527 12.86 39.65 38.82
N ARG A 528 12.72 40.99 38.83
CA ARG A 528 13.78 41.95 38.49
C ARG A 528 13.80 43.14 39.44
#